data_AF-A0A2D8I3X0-F1
#
_entry.id   AF-A0A2D8I3X0-F1
#
_cell.length_a   1.000
_cell.length_b   1.000
_cell.length_c   1.000
_cell.angle_alpha   90.00
_cell.angle_beta   90.00
_cell.angle_gamma   90.00
#
_symmetry.space_group_name_H-M   'P 1'
#
loop_
_entity.id
_entity.type
_entity.pdbx_description
1 polymer ?
#
loop_
_entity_poly.entity_id
_entity_poly.type
_entity_poly.pdbx_seq_one_letter_code
_entity_poly.pdbx_strand_id
1 'polypeptide(L)'
;MSNSPDPWETLRIWFPDLDEDTWSKLNQFCDLLREWNAKINLISRKDTDRLEIKHLAHCLTITKFLRLMPKARVLDVGTGGGLPGIPL
;
A
#
# COMPACT_ATOMS: atom_id res chain seq x y z
N MET A 1 -22.46 -1.99 17.26
CA MET A 1 -21.15 -1.35 17.05
C MET A 1 -20.27 -2.40 16.40
N SER A 2 -20.03 -2.32 15.09
CA SER A 2 -19.23 -3.35 14.41
C SER A 2 -17.76 -3.13 14.77
N ASN A 3 -17.17 -4.07 15.51
CA ASN A 3 -15.71 -4.17 15.63
C ASN A 3 -15.17 -4.58 14.26
N SER A 4 -14.98 -3.60 13.38
CA SER A 4 -14.20 -3.83 12.17
C SER A 4 -12.77 -4.15 12.60
N PRO A 5 -12.18 -5.25 12.13
CA PRO A 5 -10.81 -5.61 12.48
C PRO A 5 -9.83 -4.51 12.05
N ASP A 6 -8.72 -4.38 12.77
CA ASP A 6 -7.63 -3.47 12.42
C ASP A 6 -7.19 -3.76 10.97
N PRO A 7 -7.15 -2.76 10.08
CA PRO A 7 -6.70 -2.97 8.71
C PRO A 7 -5.29 -3.58 8.64
N TRP A 8 -4.39 -3.26 9.56
CA TRP A 8 -3.04 -3.82 9.56
C TRP A 8 -3.00 -5.29 9.93
N GLU A 9 -3.79 -5.70 10.93
CA GLU A 9 -3.97 -7.10 11.28
C GLU A 9 -4.54 -7.90 10.10
N THR A 10 -5.54 -7.32 9.42
CA THR A 10 -6.15 -7.91 8.22
C THR A 10 -5.11 -8.10 7.10
N LEU A 11 -4.29 -7.07 6.83
CA LEU A 11 -3.25 -7.15 5.81
C LEU A 11 -2.18 -8.19 6.14
N ARG A 12 -1.76 -8.30 7.40
CA ARG A 12 -0.80 -9.32 7.85
C ARG A 12 -1.33 -10.74 7.66
N ILE A 13 -2.62 -10.97 7.88
CA ILE A 13 -3.28 -12.25 7.57
C ILE A 13 -3.28 -12.53 6.06
N TRP A 14 -3.51 -11.52 5.23
CA TRP A 14 -3.55 -11.68 3.77
C TRP A 14 -2.17 -11.84 3.15
N PHE A 15 -1.13 -11.25 3.72
CA PHE A 15 0.24 -11.24 3.19
C PHE A 15 1.23 -11.78 4.24
N PRO A 16 1.11 -13.05 4.65
CA PRO A 16 1.89 -13.62 5.76
C PRO A 16 3.39 -13.75 5.46
N ASP A 17 3.78 -13.68 4.18
CA ASP A 17 5.16 -13.87 3.73
C ASP A 17 6.01 -12.58 3.80
N LEU A 18 5.41 -11.44 4.16
CA LEU A 18 6.14 -10.17 4.30
C LEU A 18 6.82 -10.08 5.67
N ASP A 19 8.09 -9.69 5.67
CA ASP A 19 8.87 -9.49 6.89
C ASP A 19 8.50 -8.21 7.67
N GLU A 20 8.91 -8.14 8.93
CA GLU A 20 8.60 -7.01 9.82
C GLU A 20 9.20 -5.67 9.36
N ASP A 21 10.36 -5.70 8.69
CA ASP A 21 10.99 -4.48 8.17
C ASP A 21 10.15 -3.89 7.03
N THR A 22 9.63 -4.75 6.15
CA THR A 22 8.68 -4.39 5.10
C THR A 22 7.40 -3.80 5.71
N TRP A 23 6.82 -4.43 6.74
CA TRP A 23 5.67 -3.88 7.43
C TRP A 23 5.95 -2.51 8.05
N SER A 24 7.12 -2.31 8.66
CA SER A 24 7.52 -1.01 9.21
C SER A 24 7.58 0.06 8.11
N LYS A 25 8.18 -0.27 6.96
CA LYS A 25 8.27 0.65 5.81
C LYS A 25 6.91 0.96 5.20
N LEU A 26 6.01 -0.03 5.08
CA LEU A 26 4.65 0.18 4.58
C LEU A 26 3.83 1.09 5.51
N ASN A 27 3.98 0.93 6.83
CA ASN A 27 3.38 1.85 7.81
C ASN A 27 3.87 3.28 7.62
N GLN A 28 5.20 3.46 7.59
CA GLN A 28 5.82 4.77 7.37
C GLN A 28 5.38 5.40 6.04
N PHE A 29 5.27 4.61 4.99
CA PHE A 29 4.78 5.05 3.69
C PHE A 29 3.33 5.52 3.75
N CYS A 30 2.44 4.76 4.42
CA CYS A 30 1.05 5.17 4.60
C CYS A 30 0.92 6.46 5.42
N ASP A 31 1.71 6.62 6.49
CA ASP A 31 1.73 7.84 7.29
C ASP A 31 2.22 9.05 6.48
N LEU A 32 3.31 8.87 5.73
CA LEU A 32 3.84 9.90 4.83
C LEU A 32 2.81 10.28 3.76
N LEU A 33 2.13 9.29 3.17
CA LEU A 33 1.12 9.52 2.15
C LEU A 33 -0.07 10.30 2.72
N ARG A 34 -0.50 10.03 3.95
CA ARG A 34 -1.53 10.82 4.65
C ARG A 34 -1.08 12.25 4.91
N GLU A 35 0.13 12.44 5.41
CA GLU A 35 0.69 13.77 5.66
C GLU A 35 0.72 14.61 4.38
N TRP A 36 1.22 14.03 3.28
CA TRP A 36 1.27 14.73 2.01
C TRP A 36 -0.11 14.90 1.39
N ASN A 37 -1.05 13.96 1.59
CA ASN A 37 -2.41 14.11 1.08
C ASN A 37 -3.16 15.30 1.71
N ALA A 38 -2.78 15.69 2.93
CA ALA A 38 -3.30 16.89 3.59
C ALA A 38 -2.77 18.20 2.94
N LYS A 39 -1.62 18.14 2.26
CA LYS A 39 -0.97 19.29 1.61
C LYS A 39 -1.31 19.38 0.13
N ILE A 40 -1.28 18.24 -0.57
CA ILE A 40 -1.54 18.10 -2.00
C ILE A 40 -2.43 16.88 -2.23
N ASN A 41 -3.44 16.96 -3.09
CA ASN A 41 -4.36 15.84 -3.31
C ASN A 41 -3.66 14.71 -4.11
N LEU A 42 -3.14 13.69 -3.40
CA LEU A 42 -2.50 12.50 -3.98
C LEU A 42 -3.48 11.33 -4.11
N ILE A 43 -4.38 11.19 -3.14
CA ILE A 43 -5.49 10.23 -3.13
C ILE A 43 -6.79 10.96 -2.79
N SER A 44 -7.92 10.37 -3.18
CA SER A 44 -9.24 10.88 -2.82
C SER A 44 -9.35 11.06 -1.30
N ARG A 45 -9.80 12.23 -0.85
CA ARG A 45 -9.95 12.53 0.60
C ARG A 45 -10.87 11.54 1.31
N LYS A 46 -11.86 10.99 0.59
CA LYS A 46 -12.80 9.97 1.10
C LYS A 46 -12.12 8.62 1.37
N ASP A 47 -10.95 8.39 0.78
CA ASP A 47 -10.24 7.11 0.83
C ASP A 47 -9.02 7.15 1.74
N THR A 48 -8.56 8.33 2.18
CA THR A 48 -7.44 8.51 3.13
C THR A 48 -7.59 7.70 4.41
N ASP A 49 -8.80 7.66 4.99
CA ASP A 49 -9.08 6.93 6.23
C ASP A 49 -9.11 5.41 6.04
N ARG A 50 -9.14 4.95 4.78
CA ARG A 50 -9.19 3.53 4.40
C ARG A 50 -8.01 3.14 3.51
N LEU A 51 -6.91 3.90 3.59
CA LEU A 51 -5.75 3.79 2.71
C LEU A 51 -5.19 2.36 2.67
N GLU A 52 -5.06 1.70 3.80
CA GLU A 52 -4.53 0.35 3.94
C GLU A 52 -5.33 -0.65 3.08
N ILE A 53 -6.65 -0.66 3.23
CA ILE A 53 -7.49 -1.65 2.55
C ILE A 53 -7.81 -1.23 1.11
N LYS A 54 -8.05 0.06 0.86
CA LYS A 54 -8.47 0.54 -0.47
C LYS A 54 -7.33 0.74 -1.46
N HIS A 55 -6.12 1.02 -0.97
CA HIS A 55 -4.98 1.34 -1.83
C HIS A 55 -3.82 0.37 -1.61
N LEU A 56 -3.33 0.23 -0.37
CA LEU A 56 -2.17 -0.61 -0.09
C LEU A 56 -2.43 -2.09 -0.41
N ALA A 57 -3.57 -2.64 0.02
CA ALA A 57 -3.95 -4.03 -0.25
C ALA A 57 -3.96 -4.36 -1.75
N HIS A 58 -4.45 -3.44 -2.58
CA HIS A 58 -4.49 -3.62 -4.04
C HIS A 58 -3.07 -3.66 -4.63
N CYS A 59 -2.15 -2.85 -4.12
CA CYS A 59 -0.75 -2.87 -4.56
C CYS A 59 -0.09 -4.20 -4.18
N LEU A 60 -0.22 -4.62 -2.92
CA LEU A 60 0.33 -5.88 -2.44
C LEU A 60 -0.26 -7.10 -3.14
N THR A 61 -1.53 -7.04 -3.57
CA THR A 61 -2.16 -8.15 -4.32
C THR A 61 -1.40 -8.46 -5.62
N ILE A 62 -0.83 -7.45 -6.28
CA ILE A 62 -0.06 -7.64 -7.51
C ILE A 62 1.19 -8.52 -7.27
N THR A 63 1.85 -8.41 -6.10
CA THR A 63 3.07 -9.19 -5.79
C THR A 63 2.80 -10.71 -5.74
N LYS A 64 1.57 -11.11 -5.42
CA LYS A 64 1.18 -12.53 -5.41
C LYS A 64 1.25 -13.18 -6.79
N PHE A 65 1.00 -12.41 -7.84
CA PHE A 65 0.88 -12.92 -9.21
C PHE A 65 2.02 -12.47 -10.13
N LEU A 66 2.59 -11.30 -9.87
CA LEU A 66 3.67 -10.76 -10.69
C LEU A 66 4.94 -11.58 -10.47
N ARG A 67 5.45 -12.18 -11.55
CA ARG A 67 6.72 -12.89 -11.59
C ARG A 67 7.60 -12.20 -12.62
N LEU A 68 8.59 -11.46 -12.12
CA LEU A 68 9.52 -10.72 -12.96
C LEU A 68 10.70 -11.62 -13.35
N MET A 69 11.06 -11.60 -14.63
CA MET A 69 12.30 -12.21 -15.08
C MET A 69 13.49 -11.47 -14.46
N PRO A 70 14.64 -12.13 -14.25
CA PRO A 70 15.86 -11.45 -13.82
C PRO A 70 16.15 -10.25 -14.74
N LYS A 71 16.46 -9.09 -14.14
CA LYS A 71 16.71 -7.82 -14.84
C LYS A 71 15.51 -7.22 -15.59
N ALA A 72 14.29 -7.68 -15.30
CA ALA A 72 13.10 -7.00 -15.81
C ALA A 72 13.10 -5.53 -15.39
N ARG A 73 12.66 -4.66 -16.30
CA ARG A 73 12.48 -3.23 -16.04
C ARG A 73 10.99 -2.97 -15.89
N VAL A 74 10.62 -2.30 -14.80
CA VAL A 74 9.24 -1.93 -14.51
C VAL A 74 9.12 -0.41 -14.66
N LEU A 75 7.98 0.04 -15.18
CA LEU A 75 7.60 1.44 -15.26
C LEU A 75 6.22 1.59 -14.63
N ASP A 76 6.10 2.46 -13.63
CA ASP A 76 4.82 2.85 -13.04
C ASP A 76 4.39 4.22 -13.59
N VAL A 77 3.40 4.22 -14.49
CA VAL A 77 2.96 5.43 -15.21
C VAL A 77 1.79 6.05 -14.46
N GLY A 78 1.94 7.32 -14.07
CA GLY A 78 0.89 8.04 -13.34
C GLY A 78 0.85 7.73 -11.84
N THR A 79 1.96 7.25 -11.28
CA THR A 79 2.06 6.73 -9.90
C THR A 79 1.56 7.68 -8.80
N GLY A 80 1.55 9.00 -9.03
CA GLY A 80 0.97 9.97 -8.11
C GLY A 80 1.55 9.83 -6.69
N GLY A 81 0.74 9.39 -5.73
CA GLY A 81 1.18 9.05 -4.38
C GLY A 81 2.15 7.87 -4.28
N GLY A 82 2.77 7.40 -5.37
CA GLY A 82 3.70 6.28 -5.40
C GLY A 82 3.02 4.90 -5.49
N LEU A 83 1.75 4.85 -5.87
CA LEU A 83 0.95 3.63 -5.90
C LEU A 83 0.73 3.16 -7.36
N PRO A 84 1.00 1.89 -7.69
CA PRO A 84 1.49 0.81 -6.84
C PRO A 84 3.03 0.70 -6.73
N GLY A 85 3.80 1.54 -7.42
CA GLY A 85 5.23 1.33 -7.64
C GLY A 85 6.13 1.32 -6.40
N ILE A 86 5.80 2.05 -5.32
CA ILE A 86 6.60 2.07 -4.09
C ILE A 86 6.31 0.85 -3.20
N PRO A 87 5.05 0.42 -2.98
CA PRO A 87 4.77 -0.78 -2.19
C PRO A 87 5.07 -2.12 -2.88
N LEU A 88 5.33 -2.13 -4.19
CA LEU A 88 5.66 -3.32 -4.99
C LEU A 88 7.11 -3.76 -4.81
#